data_AF-G5ICN1-F1
#
_entry.id   AF-G5ICN1-F1
#
_cell.length_a   1.000
_cell.length_b   1.000
_cell.length_c   1.000
_cell.angle_alpha   90.00
_cell.angle_beta   90.00
_cell.angle_gamma   90.00
#
_symmetry.space_group_name_H-M   'P 1'
#
loop_
_entity.id
_entity.type
_entity.pdbx_description
1 polymer ?
#
loop_
_entity_poly.entity_id
_entity_poly.type
_entity_poly.pdbx_seq_one_letter_code
_entity_poly.pdbx_strand_id
1 'polypeptide(L)' 'MATRIPCTPFGKKMKIAMVEQDIPQQELARRLGLANSTVSDIIYGRNQCEKTKKRIAQILGING' A
#
# COMPACT_ATOMS: atom_id res chain seq x y z
N MET A 1 19.92 1.39 15.17
CA MET A 1 18.83 2.38 15.13
C MET A 1 18.08 2.22 13.81
N ALA A 2 16.89 1.61 13.81
CA ALA A 2 16.10 1.48 12.58
C ALA A 2 15.45 2.83 12.29
N THR A 3 15.99 3.53 11.28
CA THR A 3 15.40 4.77 10.75
C THR A 3 13.96 4.47 10.34
N ARG A 4 13.01 4.99 11.12
CA ARG A 4 11.58 4.94 10.78
C ARG A 4 11.39 5.78 9.52
N ILE A 5 11.48 5.14 8.36
CA ILE A 5 11.12 5.76 7.08
C ILE A 5 9.68 6.25 7.27
N PRO A 6 9.42 7.57 7.17
CA PRO A 6 8.11 8.10 7.42
C PRO A 6 7.16 7.50 6.38
N CYS A 7 6.27 6.61 6.84
CA CYS A 7 5.22 6.07 5.99
C CYS A 7 4.45 7.25 5.43
N THR A 8 4.28 7.28 4.11
CA THR A 8 3.52 8.35 3.46
C THR A 8 2.09 8.36 4.01
N PRO A 9 1.38 9.50 3.94
CA PRO A 9 -0.03 9.55 4.33
C PRO A 9 -0.86 8.50 3.58
N PHE A 10 -0.50 8.20 2.33
CA PHE A 10 -1.08 7.09 1.57
C PHE A 10 -0.74 5.72 2.18
N GLY A 11 0.54 5.43 2.44
CA GLY A 11 0.96 4.18 3.07
C GLY A 11 0.35 3.93 4.45
N LYS A 12 0.10 5.00 5.23
CA LYS A 12 -0.66 4.91 6.50
C LYS A 12 -2.11 4.52 6.26
N LYS A 13 -2.83 5.23 5.39
CA LYS A 13 -4.23 4.88 5.03
C LYS A 13 -4.33 3.44 4.51
N MET A 14 -3.36 3.05 3.68
CA MET A 14 -3.25 1.71 3.12
C MET A 14 -3.10 0.65 4.21
N LYS A 15 -2.17 0.84 5.16
CA LYS A 15 -2.02 -0.06 6.31
C LYS A 15 -3.30 -0.15 7.15
N ILE A 16 -3.96 0.98 7.39
CA ILE A 16 -5.20 1.01 8.18
C ILE A 16 -6.28 0.19 7.46
N ALA A 17 -6.54 0.46 6.18
CA ALA A 17 -7.53 -0.27 5.39
C ALA A 17 -7.21 -1.78 5.27
N MET A 18 -5.92 -2.13 5.18
CA MET A 18 -5.49 -3.53 5.16
C MET A 18 -5.80 -4.23 6.49
N VAL A 19 -5.63 -3.56 7.63
CA VAL A 19 -6.00 -4.11 8.94
C VAL A 19 -7.53 -4.15 9.09
N GLU A 20 -8.25 -3.10 8.68
CA GLU A 20 -9.72 -3.07 8.76
C GLU A 20 -10.40 -4.13 7.90
N GLN A 21 -9.80 -4.49 6.76
CA GLN A 21 -10.33 -5.51 5.85
C GLN A 21 -9.72 -6.90 6.07
N ASP A 22 -8.83 -7.05 7.04
CA ASP A 22 -8.05 -8.28 7.26
C ASP A 22 -7.32 -8.77 5.99
N ILE A 23 -6.82 -7.84 5.17
CA ILE A 23 -6.10 -8.13 3.93
C ILE A 23 -4.59 -8.06 4.20
N PRO A 24 -3.86 -9.19 4.22
CA PRO A 24 -2.41 -9.17 4.39
C PRO A 24 -1.72 -8.57 3.16
N GLN A 25 -0.51 -8.02 3.38
CA GLN A 25 0.27 -7.37 2.31
C GLN A 25 0.54 -8.27 1.11
N GLN A 26 0.77 -9.55 1.35
CA GLN A 26 0.97 -10.53 0.28
C GLN A 26 -0.30 -10.74 -0.55
N GLU A 27 -1.47 -10.77 0.08
CA GLU A 27 -2.73 -10.94 -0.64
C GLU A 27 -3.08 -9.68 -1.42
N LEU A 28 -2.84 -8.49 -0.85
CA LEU A 28 -3.00 -7.25 -1.60
C LEU A 28 -2.06 -7.20 -2.82
N ALA A 29 -0.79 -7.58 -2.64
CA ALA A 29 0.17 -7.70 -3.73
C ALA A 29 -0.34 -8.68 -4.81
N ARG A 30 -0.88 -9.82 -4.40
CA ARG A 30 -1.44 -10.85 -5.30
C ARG A 30 -2.66 -10.33 -6.06
N ARG A 31 -3.59 -9.65 -5.40
CA ARG A 31 -4.76 -9.02 -6.05
C ARG A 31 -4.39 -7.91 -7.02
N LEU A 32 -3.31 -7.19 -6.74
CA LEU A 32 -2.76 -6.16 -7.63
C LEU A 32 -1.93 -6.73 -8.79
N GLY A 33 -1.51 -7.99 -8.71
CA GLY A 33 -0.53 -8.59 -9.61
C GLY A 33 0.86 -7.96 -9.48
N LEU A 34 1.24 -7.52 -8.27
CA LEU A 34 2.50 -6.83 -7.99
C LEU A 34 3.39 -7.65 -7.07
N ALA A 35 4.69 -7.33 -7.10
CA ALA A 35 5.62 -7.84 -6.11
C ALA A 35 5.37 -7.21 -4.74
N ASN A 36 5.61 -7.99 -3.68
CA ASN A 36 5.57 -7.50 -2.30
C ASN A 36 6.51 -6.30 -2.09
N SER A 37 7.67 -6.30 -2.74
CA SER A 37 8.59 -5.15 -2.73
C SER A 37 7.93 -3.89 -3.26
N THR A 38 7.16 -3.98 -4.36
CA THR A 38 6.44 -2.82 -4.93
C THR A 38 5.40 -2.27 -3.96
N VAL A 39 4.69 -3.14 -3.23
CA VAL A 39 3.71 -2.71 -2.22
C VAL A 39 4.43 -2.00 -1.07
N SER A 40 5.54 -2.56 -0.59
CA SER A 40 6.39 -1.89 0.41
C SER A 40 6.88 -0.53 -0.11
N ASP A 41 7.41 -0.45 -1.33
CA ASP A 41 7.86 0.80 -1.94
C ASP A 41 6.75 1.86 -2.00
N ILE A 42 5.49 1.46 -2.22
CA ILE A 42 4.34 2.38 -2.22
C ILE A 42 4.00 2.85 -0.81
N ILE A 43 4.03 1.94 0.18
CA ILE A 43 3.80 2.29 1.60
C ILE A 43 4.87 3.27 2.09
N TYR A 44 6.13 3.02 1.73
CA TYR A 44 7.26 3.86 2.08
C TYR A 44 7.42 5.10 1.17
N GLY A 45 6.62 5.24 0.11
CA GLY A 45 6.65 6.40 -0.79
C GLY A 45 7.77 6.43 -1.82
N ARG A 46 8.57 5.37 -1.92
CA ARG A 46 9.59 5.20 -2.97
C ARG A 46 8.98 5.00 -4.36
N ASN A 47 7.77 4.44 -4.42
CA ASN A 47 7.04 4.29 -5.67
C ASN A 47 5.70 5.02 -5.60
N GLN A 48 5.59 6.10 -6.37
CA GLN A 48 4.42 6.97 -6.44
C GLN A 48 3.60 6.79 -7.72
N CYS A 49 3.78 5.69 -8.45
CA CYS A 49 3.02 5.42 -9.67
C CYS A 49 1.51 5.58 -9.43
N GLU A 50 0.91 6.57 -10.10
CA GLU A 50 -0.50 6.90 -9.96
C GLU A 50 -1.40 5.74 -10.36
N LYS A 51 -1.04 4.98 -11.40
CA LYS A 51 -1.74 3.74 -11.79
C LYS A 51 -1.84 2.76 -10.63
N THR A 52 -0.76 2.60 -9.87
CA THR A 52 -0.71 1.65 -8.77
C THR A 52 -1.48 2.15 -7.56
N LYS A 53 -1.35 3.44 -7.24
CA LYS A 53 -2.17 4.09 -6.20
C LYS A 53 -3.67 3.99 -6.52
N LYS A 54 -4.08 4.23 -7.77
CA LYS A 54 -5.48 4.06 -8.21
C LYS A 54 -5.96 2.63 -8.04
N ARG A 55 -5.17 1.64 -8.44
CA ARG A 55 -5.51 0.22 -8.25
C ARG A 55 -5.63 -0.16 -6.78
N ILE A 56 -4.71 0.30 -5.94
CA ILE A 56 -4.75 0.09 -4.48
C ILE A 56 -5.99 0.74 -3.87
N ALA A 57 -6.26 1.99 -4.24
CA ALA A 57 -7.45 2.73 -3.83
C ALA A 57 -8.74 2.02 -4.24
N GLN A 58 -8.80 1.46 -5.45
CA GLN A 58 -9.94 0.65 -5.89
C GLN A 58 -10.11 -0.64 -5.10
N ILE A 59 -9.02 -1.38 -4.82
CA ILE A 59 -9.09 -2.67 -4.12
C ILE A 59 -9.42 -2.49 -2.64
N LEU A 60 -8.79 -1.50 -1.99
CA LEU A 60 -9.01 -1.21 -0.58
C LEU A 60 -10.21 -0.28 -0.35
N GLY A 61 -10.86 0.21 -1.40
CA GLY A 61 -11.95 1.19 -1.29
C GLY A 61 -11.54 2.53 -0.67
N ILE A 62 -10.23 2.84 -0.62
CA ILE A 62 -9.73 4.08 -0.05
C ILE A 62 -9.90 5.18 -1.08
N ASN A 63 -11.00 5.93 -0.98
CA ASN A 63 -11.20 7.12 -1.79
C ASN A 63 -10.25 8.22 -1.28
N GLY A 64 -9.41 8.73 -2.17
CA GLY A 64 -8.49 9.84 -1.93
C GLY A 64 -8.94 11.05 -2.73
#